data_AF-W1XBP6-F1
#
_entry.id   AF-W1XBP6-F1
#
_cell.length_a   1.000
_cell.length_b   1.000
_cell.length_c   1.000
_cell.angle_alpha   90.00
_cell.angle_beta   90.00
_cell.angle_gamma   90.00
#
_symmetry.space_group_name_H-M   'P 1'
#
loop_
_entity.id
_entity.type
_entity.pdbx_description
1 polymer ?
#
loop_
_entity_poly.entity_id
_entity_poly.type
_entity_poly.pdbx_seq_one_letter_code
_entity_poly.pdbx_strand_id
1 'polypeptide(L)'
;MTPFMTEDFLLDTEFARRLYHDYAKDQPIFDYHCHLPPQQIAEDYRFKNLYDIWLKGDHYKWRAMRTNGVAERLCTGDASDREKFDAWAATVPHTIGNPL
;
A
#
# COMPACT_ATOMS: atom_id res chain seq x y z
N MET A 1 -13.29 -19.76 11.43
CA MET A 1 -12.17 -18.88 11.06
C MET A 1 -12.68 -17.46 11.04
N THR A 2 -11.97 -16.53 11.65
CA THR A 2 -12.27 -15.10 11.48
C THR A 2 -12.00 -14.74 10.02
N PRO A 3 -12.90 -14.01 9.34
CA PRO A 3 -12.62 -13.51 8.00
C PRO A 3 -11.35 -12.67 7.98
N PHE A 4 -10.62 -12.69 6.87
CA PHE A 4 -9.45 -11.84 6.70
C PHE A 4 -9.87 -10.36 6.69
N MET A 5 -9.18 -9.53 7.48
CA MET A 5 -9.32 -8.07 7.51
C MET A 5 -10.76 -7.59 7.79
N THR A 6 -11.34 -8.00 8.94
CA THR A 6 -12.63 -7.46 9.42
C THR A 6 -12.47 -6.03 9.98
N GLU A 7 -13.58 -5.40 10.37
CA GLU A 7 -13.58 -4.13 11.13
C GLU A 7 -12.80 -4.22 12.46
N ASP A 8 -12.57 -5.44 12.97
CA ASP A 8 -11.79 -5.72 14.18
C ASP A 8 -10.39 -6.26 13.86
N PHE A 9 -9.86 -5.98 12.66
CA PHE A 9 -8.51 -6.40 12.28
C PHE A 9 -7.47 -5.92 13.30
N LEU A 10 -6.68 -6.85 13.85
CA LEU A 10 -5.71 -6.65 14.94
C LEU A 10 -6.32 -6.31 16.33
N LEU A 11 -7.64 -6.39 16.49
CA LEU A 11 -8.35 -6.07 17.75
C LEU A 11 -8.86 -7.35 18.44
N ASP A 12 -7.99 -7.99 19.20
CA ASP A 12 -8.27 -9.29 19.81
C ASP A 12 -9.17 -9.23 21.06
N THR A 13 -9.38 -8.06 21.65
CA THR A 13 -10.14 -7.89 22.90
C THR A 13 -11.28 -6.89 22.76
N GLU A 14 -12.31 -7.05 23.58
CA GLU A 14 -13.42 -6.08 23.66
C GLU A 14 -12.91 -4.68 24.02
N PHE A 15 -11.92 -4.58 24.92
CA PHE A 15 -11.33 -3.31 25.30
C PHE A 15 -10.58 -2.65 24.14
N ALA A 16 -9.82 -3.41 23.35
CA ALA A 16 -9.15 -2.90 22.15
C ALA A 16 -10.16 -2.39 21.10
N ARG A 17 -11.26 -3.12 20.88
CA ARG A 17 -12.35 -2.70 20.00
C ARG A 17 -12.95 -1.36 20.44
N ARG A 18 -13.28 -1.21 21.72
CA ARG A 18 -13.82 0.05 22.27
C ARG A 18 -12.85 1.21 22.12
N LEU A 19 -11.57 1.02 22.46
CA LEU A 19 -10.56 2.07 22.30
C LEU A 19 -10.42 2.54 20.86
N TYR A 20 -10.41 1.61 19.90
CA TYR A 20 -10.29 1.96 18.49
C TYR A 20 -11.57 2.61 17.94
N HIS A 21 -12.72 1.94 18.11
CA HIS A 21 -13.97 2.34 17.48
C HIS A 21 -14.64 3.54 18.13
N ASP A 22 -14.50 3.72 19.45
CA ASP A 22 -15.18 4.82 20.16
C ASP A 22 -14.31 6.08 20.27
N TYR A 23 -12.98 5.94 20.12
CA TYR A 23 -12.05 7.06 20.38
C TYR A 23 -11.03 7.29 19.27
N ALA A 24 -10.34 6.24 18.77
CA ALA A 24 -9.17 6.43 17.91
C ALA A 24 -9.50 6.73 16.44
N LYS A 25 -10.44 5.99 15.84
CA LYS A 25 -10.63 5.99 14.37
C LYS A 25 -11.07 7.34 13.79
N ASP A 26 -11.77 8.15 14.59
CA ASP A 26 -12.31 9.45 14.18
C ASP A 26 -11.37 10.63 14.52
N GLN A 27 -10.21 10.36 15.12
CA GLN A 27 -9.22 11.42 15.37
C GLN A 27 -8.63 11.93 14.05
N PRO A 28 -8.34 13.24 13.95
CA PRO A 28 -7.64 13.77 12.79
C PRO A 28 -6.22 13.22 12.71
N ILE A 29 -5.69 13.12 11.48
CA ILE A 29 -4.31 12.74 11.23
C ILE A 29 -3.44 14.00 11.27
N PHE A 30 -2.41 13.98 12.11
CA PHE A 30 -1.33 14.96 12.06
C PHE A 30 -0.03 14.30 11.62
N ASP A 31 0.19 14.26 10.31
CA ASP A 31 1.36 13.63 9.69
C ASP A 31 2.52 14.61 9.55
N TYR A 32 3.20 14.90 10.67
CA TYR A 32 4.24 15.93 10.75
C TYR A 32 5.53 15.59 9.98
N HIS A 33 5.69 14.34 9.51
CA HIS A 33 6.84 13.93 8.72
C HIS A 33 6.42 12.97 7.61
N CYS A 34 6.43 13.48 6.38
CA CYS A 34 6.15 12.69 5.18
C CYS A 34 7.07 13.10 4.02
N HIS A 35 6.99 12.33 2.95
CA HIS A 35 7.69 12.61 1.69
C HIS A 35 6.73 12.89 0.53
N LEU A 36 5.51 13.35 0.83
CA LEU A 36 4.53 13.70 -0.19
C LEU A 36 5.04 14.86 -1.06
N PRO A 37 4.95 14.78 -2.41
CA PRO A 37 5.41 15.85 -3.27
C PRO A 37 4.53 17.10 -3.12
N PRO A 38 5.06 18.26 -2.69
CA PRO A 38 4.25 19.47 -2.49
C PRO A 38 3.56 19.95 -3.78
N GLN A 39 4.21 19.74 -4.93
CA GLN A 39 3.67 20.10 -6.24
C GLN A 39 2.38 19.33 -6.57
N GLN A 40 2.34 18.03 -6.31
CA GLN A 40 1.15 17.22 -6.58
C GLN A 40 -0.05 17.65 -5.74
N ILE A 41 0.21 18.09 -4.49
CA ILE A 41 -0.81 18.66 -3.62
C ILE A 41 -1.31 19.99 -4.20
N ALA A 42 -0.39 20.89 -4.56
CA ALA A 42 -0.73 22.21 -5.08
C ALA A 42 -1.52 22.15 -6.40
N GLU A 43 -1.26 21.14 -7.23
CA GLU A 43 -1.90 20.94 -8.53
C GLU A 43 -3.17 20.07 -8.48
N ASP A 44 -3.56 19.54 -7.30
CA ASP A 44 -4.63 18.53 -7.16
C ASP A 44 -4.43 17.37 -8.16
N TYR A 45 -3.23 16.80 -8.16
CA TYR A 45 -2.80 15.84 -9.17
C TYR A 45 -3.78 14.66 -9.29
N ARG A 46 -4.29 14.45 -10.51
CA ARG A 46 -5.16 13.32 -10.85
C ARG A 46 -4.33 12.18 -11.42
N PHE A 47 -4.19 11.12 -10.63
CA PHE A 47 -3.49 9.91 -11.04
C PHE A 47 -4.15 9.26 -12.27
N LYS A 48 -3.33 8.77 -13.18
CA LYS A 48 -3.78 8.24 -14.48
C LYS A 48 -4.36 6.83 -14.38
N ASN A 49 -3.84 6.02 -13.46
CA ASN A 49 -4.21 4.61 -13.26
C ASN A 49 -3.68 4.10 -11.89
N LEU A 50 -3.91 2.83 -11.57
CA LEU A 50 -3.48 2.23 -10.30
C LEU A 50 -1.96 2.08 -10.16
N TYR A 51 -1.22 1.87 -11.26
CA TYR A 51 0.24 1.84 -11.19
C TYR A 51 0.78 3.22 -10.77
N ASP A 52 0.23 4.29 -11.34
CA ASP A 52 0.65 5.68 -11.08
C ASP A 52 0.60 6.05 -9.60
N ILE A 53 -0.52 5.74 -8.93
CA ILE A 53 -0.69 6.04 -7.50
C ILE A 53 -0.01 5.02 -6.57
N TRP A 54 0.09 3.75 -6.98
CA TRP A 54 0.40 2.68 -6.03
C TRP A 54 1.80 2.08 -6.17
N LEU A 55 2.40 2.13 -7.36
CA LEU A 55 3.64 1.42 -7.70
C LEU A 55 4.81 2.35 -8.04
N LYS A 56 4.62 3.67 -8.11
CA LYS A 56 5.72 4.63 -8.33
C LYS A 56 6.57 4.94 -7.08
N GLY A 57 6.16 4.45 -5.91
CA GLY A 57 6.86 4.52 -4.62
C GLY A 57 6.20 3.56 -3.62
N ASP A 58 6.50 3.55 -2.32
CA ASP A 58 7.73 3.91 -1.60
C ASP A 58 8.77 2.77 -1.66
N HIS A 59 9.04 2.27 -2.88
CA HIS A 59 10.06 1.27 -3.21
C HIS A 59 9.89 -0.15 -2.60
N TYR A 60 9.11 -0.35 -1.53
CA TYR A 60 8.95 -1.66 -0.88
C TYR A 60 8.39 -2.73 -1.84
N LYS A 61 7.41 -2.36 -2.68
CA LYS A 61 6.82 -3.28 -3.67
C LYS A 61 7.86 -3.74 -4.69
N TRP A 62 8.72 -2.84 -5.16
CA TRP A 62 9.84 -3.20 -6.05
C TRP A 62 10.84 -4.12 -5.36
N ARG A 63 11.14 -3.88 -4.06
CA ARG A 63 11.99 -4.78 -3.29
C ARG A 63 11.38 -6.18 -3.24
N ALA A 64 10.09 -6.31 -2.93
CA ALA A 64 9.42 -7.61 -2.90
C ALA A 64 9.36 -8.27 -4.28
N MET A 65 9.07 -7.53 -5.34
CA MET A 65 9.09 -8.06 -6.72
C MET A 65 10.47 -8.60 -7.10
N ARG A 66 11.55 -7.86 -6.79
CA ARG A 66 12.94 -8.33 -7.01
C ARG A 66 13.25 -9.58 -6.19
N THR A 67 12.85 -9.61 -4.92
CA THR A 67 13.00 -10.80 -4.06
C THR A 67 12.21 -12.00 -4.59
N ASN A 68 11.05 -11.76 -5.22
CA ASN A 68 10.23 -12.77 -5.88
C ASN A 68 10.70 -13.12 -7.31
N GLY A 69 11.90 -12.68 -7.71
CA GLY A 69 12.50 -13.02 -9.00
C GLY A 69 11.88 -12.32 -10.22
N VAL A 70 11.07 -11.27 -10.02
CA VAL A 70 10.49 -10.49 -11.12
C VAL A 70 11.59 -9.69 -11.81
N ALA A 71 11.63 -9.74 -13.14
CA ALA A 71 12.61 -9.01 -13.94
C ALA A 71 12.53 -7.48 -13.71
N GLU A 72 13.69 -6.81 -13.67
CA GLU A 72 13.75 -5.36 -13.36
C GLU A 72 12.97 -4.50 -14.37
N ARG A 73 12.82 -4.98 -15.62
CA ARG A 73 11.94 -4.38 -16.64
C ARG A 73 10.52 -4.13 -16.12
N LEU A 74 10.01 -5.04 -15.28
CA LEU A 74 8.67 -5.00 -14.69
C LEU A 74 8.63 -4.28 -13.32
N CYS A 75 9.78 -3.86 -12.78
CA CYS A 75 9.84 -3.02 -11.58
C CYS A 75 9.98 -1.54 -12.00
N THR A 76 11.18 -1.12 -12.38
CA THR A 76 11.50 0.28 -12.71
C THR A 76 11.88 0.51 -14.18
N GLY A 77 11.94 -0.56 -14.99
CA GLY A 77 12.30 -0.46 -16.41
C GLY A 77 11.16 0.01 -17.34
N ASP A 78 11.23 -0.40 -18.60
CA ASP A 78 10.45 0.17 -19.72
C ASP A 78 9.10 -0.52 -19.99
N ALA A 79 8.68 -1.46 -19.14
CA ALA A 79 7.35 -2.05 -19.27
C ALA A 79 6.24 -1.02 -19.03
N SER A 80 5.10 -1.24 -19.66
CA SER A 80 3.91 -0.42 -19.45
C SER A 80 3.41 -0.49 -18.01
N ASP A 81 2.73 0.56 -17.56
CA ASP A 81 2.07 0.62 -16.26
C ASP A 81 1.22 -0.63 -15.96
N ARG A 82 0.52 -1.13 -16.99
CA ARG A 82 -0.33 -2.32 -16.87
C ARG A 82 0.49 -3.60 -16.67
N GLU A 83 1.53 -3.83 -17.46
CA GLU A 83 2.43 -4.98 -17.30
C GLU A 83 3.06 -5.00 -15.89
N LYS A 84 3.48 -3.83 -15.38
CA LYS A 84 4.05 -3.69 -14.04
C LYS A 84 3.03 -3.96 -12.94
N PHE A 85 1.78 -3.49 -13.12
CA PHE A 85 0.69 -3.78 -12.18
C PHE A 85 0.33 -5.27 -12.15
N ASP A 86 0.22 -5.92 -13.31
CA ASP A 86 -0.06 -7.35 -13.37
C ASP A 86 1.08 -8.18 -12.74
N ALA A 87 2.35 -7.77 -12.92
CA ALA A 87 3.49 -8.39 -12.25
C ALA A 87 3.46 -8.22 -10.72
N TRP A 88 3.02 -7.05 -10.23
CA TRP A 88 2.78 -6.84 -8.81
C TRP A 88 1.65 -7.72 -8.30
N ALA A 89 0.51 -7.78 -8.99
CA ALA A 89 -0.63 -8.61 -8.61
C ALA A 89 -0.25 -10.10 -8.52
N ALA A 90 0.59 -10.59 -9.44
CA ALA A 90 1.15 -11.94 -9.38
C ALA A 90 2.13 -12.15 -8.21
N THR A 91 2.74 -11.08 -7.69
CA THR A 91 3.66 -11.11 -6.54
C THR A 91 2.94 -11.13 -5.19
N VAL A 92 1.79 -10.46 -5.06
CA VAL A 92 1.04 -10.31 -3.79
C VAL A 92 0.78 -11.65 -3.05
N PRO A 93 0.39 -12.76 -3.70
CA PRO A 93 0.20 -14.04 -3.00
C PRO A 93 1.47 -14.57 -2.31
N HIS A 94 2.65 -14.11 -2.72
CA HIS A 94 3.94 -14.46 -2.14
C HIS A 94 4.38 -13.52 -1.01
N THR A 95 3.55 -12.54 -0.62
CA THR A 95 3.86 -11.59 0.47
C THR A 95 3.20 -11.94 1.80
N ILE A 96 2.58 -13.12 1.95
CA ILE A 96 1.95 -13.54 3.22
C ILE A 96 2.98 -13.52 4.35
N GLY A 97 2.68 -12.77 5.42
CA GLY A 97 3.56 -12.55 6.57
C GLY A 97 4.42 -11.27 6.46
N ASN A 98 4.42 -10.61 5.30
CA ASN A 98 4.98 -9.28 5.11
C ASN A 98 3.85 -8.22 5.28
N PRO A 99 4.14 -7.00 5.75
CA PRO A 99 3.16 -5.91 5.80
C PRO A 99 2.76 -5.31 4.43
N LEU A 100 3.39 -5.74 3.32
CA LEU A 100 3.07 -5.36 1.94
C LEU A 100 1.72 -5.90 1.45
#